data_AF-A0A4C1ZYJ2-F1
#
_entry.id   AF-A0A4C1ZYJ2-F1
#
_cell.length_a   1.000
_cell.length_b   1.000
_cell.length_c   1.000
_cell.angle_alpha   90.00
_cell.angle_beta   90.00
_cell.angle_gamma   90.00
#
_symmetry.space_group_name_H-M   'P 1'
#
loop_
_entity.id
_entity.type
_entity.pdbx_description
1 polymer ?
#
loop_
_entity_poly.entity_id
_entity_poly.type
_entity_poly.pdbx_seq_one_letter_code
_entity_poly.pdbx_strand_id
1 'polypeptide(L)'
;MHELAQFPSKCDPKHARKKTSDKPTWKRSTEQRKRYESKGLPQFPNCNHNQKAFQCAKLTCQDVRRFHKNFYKCTTKISQDNFILKYCAVRKAENKTHNIKRKIATKYHIIGNHGQMIPVCQKRFLNALLVKKDRVKGIMSRFYGSGGSHPQEDRVFAKIEKTIRKKEIVTSPAEYVSVLEENATVTDLSKIALYDWKKGYENIIKPTTSWNFPFMKTKRFF
;
A
#
# COMPACT_ATOMS: atom_id res chain seq x y z
N MET A 1 1.10 -37.54 -44.94
CA MET A 1 0.45 -37.45 -43.61
C MET A 1 1.26 -38.25 -42.59
N HIS A 2 2.51 -37.86 -42.31
CA HIS A 2 3.28 -38.42 -41.18
C HIS A 2 4.53 -37.57 -40.95
N GLU A 3 4.35 -36.42 -40.33
CA GLU A 3 5.43 -35.68 -39.68
C GLU A 3 4.77 -34.75 -38.67
N LEU A 4 5.46 -34.43 -37.56
CA LEU A 4 5.02 -33.65 -36.39
C LEU A 4 4.47 -34.44 -35.19
N ALA A 5 5.25 -35.42 -34.71
CA ALA A 5 5.17 -35.82 -33.31
C ALA A 5 6.57 -36.17 -32.75
N GLN A 6 7.52 -35.23 -32.86
CA GLN A 6 8.75 -35.31 -32.06
C GLN A 6 8.44 -34.81 -30.66
N PHE A 7 8.14 -35.75 -29.77
CA PHE A 7 8.11 -35.47 -28.33
C PHE A 7 9.52 -35.06 -27.87
N PRO A 8 9.68 -33.97 -27.11
CA PRO A 8 10.99 -33.58 -26.60
C PRO A 8 11.55 -34.70 -25.72
N SER A 9 12.78 -35.12 -26.00
CA SER A 9 13.47 -36.16 -25.24
C SER A 9 13.61 -35.74 -23.77
N LYS A 10 13.30 -36.65 -22.85
CA LYS A 10 13.47 -36.39 -21.41
C LYS A 10 14.97 -36.26 -21.12
N CYS A 11 15.38 -35.12 -20.55
CA CYS A 11 16.77 -34.91 -20.14
C CYS A 11 17.22 -35.98 -19.13
N ASP A 12 18.43 -36.49 -19.34
CA ASP A 12 19.08 -37.51 -18.52
C ASP A 12 19.15 -37.08 -17.04
N PRO A 13 18.64 -37.86 -16.06
CA PRO A 13 18.60 -37.45 -14.65
C PRO A 13 19.99 -37.22 -14.03
N LYS A 14 21.06 -37.73 -14.65
CA LYS A 14 22.46 -37.49 -14.25
C LYS A 14 22.94 -36.06 -14.53
N HIS A 15 22.24 -35.32 -15.40
CA HIS A 15 22.56 -33.93 -15.75
C HIS A 15 21.59 -32.90 -15.16
N ALA A 16 20.69 -33.33 -14.26
CA ALA A 16 19.81 -32.43 -13.53
C ALA A 16 20.62 -31.58 -12.54
N ARG A 17 21.17 -30.46 -13.01
CA ARG A 17 21.87 -29.48 -12.17
C ARG A 17 20.89 -29.01 -11.10
N LYS A 18 21.16 -29.31 -9.82
CA LYS A 18 20.43 -28.70 -8.70
C LYS A 18 20.49 -27.19 -8.91
N LYS A 19 19.33 -26.54 -9.14
CA LYS A 19 19.25 -25.09 -9.18
C LYS A 19 19.88 -24.56 -7.90
N THR A 20 20.98 -23.84 -8.04
CA THR A 20 21.61 -23.15 -6.91
C THR A 20 20.60 -22.16 -6.36
N SER A 21 20.25 -22.32 -5.08
CA SER A 21 19.29 -21.41 -4.43
C SER A 21 19.85 -19.98 -4.50
N ASP A 22 19.03 -19.07 -4.99
CA ASP A 22 19.35 -17.65 -5.01
C ASP A 22 19.32 -17.10 -3.56
N LYS A 23 20.49 -17.16 -2.90
CA LYS A 23 20.68 -16.79 -1.50
C LYS A 23 20.14 -15.38 -1.17
N PRO A 24 20.36 -14.31 -1.97
CA PRO A 24 19.83 -12.99 -1.66
C PRO A 24 18.31 -12.89 -1.70
N THR A 25 17.62 -13.51 -2.67
CA THR A 25 16.15 -13.49 -2.71
C THR A 25 15.55 -14.29 -1.55
N TRP A 26 16.17 -15.41 -1.18
CA TRP A 26 15.78 -16.17 0.02
C TRP A 26 15.93 -15.36 1.32
N LYS A 27 17.07 -14.67 1.50
CA LYS A 27 17.29 -13.78 2.65
C LYS A 27 16.24 -12.67 2.72
N ARG A 28 15.97 -12.00 1.59
CA ARG A 28 14.96 -10.93 1.49
C ARG A 28 13.56 -11.43 1.85
N SER A 29 13.15 -12.59 1.33
CA SER A 29 11.84 -13.19 1.65
C SER A 29 11.74 -13.56 3.14
N THR A 30 12.82 -14.08 3.72
CA THR A 30 12.87 -14.44 5.13
C THR A 30 12.77 -13.21 6.02
N GLU A 31 13.50 -12.15 5.72
CA GLU A 31 13.39 -10.86 6.41
C GLU A 31 11.99 -10.26 6.29
N GLN A 32 11.39 -10.31 5.10
CA GLN A 32 10.03 -9.82 4.88
C GLN A 32 9.03 -10.58 5.76
N ARG A 33 9.17 -11.91 5.88
CA ARG A 33 8.33 -12.73 6.77
C ARG A 33 8.55 -12.34 8.23
N LYS A 34 9.80 -12.25 8.68
CA LYS A 34 10.16 -11.82 10.04
C LYS A 34 9.60 -10.45 10.43
N ARG A 35 9.41 -9.52 9.48
CA ARG A 35 8.81 -8.20 9.74
C ARG A 35 7.34 -8.28 10.16
N TYR A 36 6.62 -9.27 9.66
CA TYR A 36 5.18 -9.46 9.89
C TYR A 36 4.86 -10.61 10.84
N GLU A 37 5.88 -11.35 11.28
CA GLU A 37 5.78 -12.28 12.40
C GLU A 37 5.59 -11.54 13.74
N SER A 38 5.02 -12.25 14.73
CA SER A 38 4.82 -11.69 16.06
C SER A 38 6.16 -11.42 16.73
N LYS A 39 6.38 -10.18 17.17
CA LYS A 39 7.64 -9.78 17.84
C LYS A 39 7.71 -10.20 19.30
N GLY A 40 6.59 -10.58 19.90
CA GLY A 40 6.50 -10.95 21.30
C GLY A 40 5.06 -11.06 21.76
N LEU A 41 4.88 -11.09 23.08
CA LEU A 41 3.54 -11.08 23.69
C LEU A 41 2.95 -9.67 23.67
N PRO A 42 1.61 -9.54 23.49
CA PRO A 42 0.95 -8.26 23.55
C PRO A 42 1.10 -7.66 24.96
N GLN A 43 1.45 -6.37 25.02
CA GLN A 43 1.50 -5.66 26.29
C GLN A 43 0.11 -5.16 26.66
N PHE A 44 -0.26 -5.31 27.92
CA PHE A 44 -1.48 -4.72 28.47
C PHE A 44 -1.19 -3.29 28.94
N PRO A 45 -1.67 -2.24 28.26
CA PRO A 45 -1.53 -0.90 28.81
C PRO A 45 -2.48 -0.69 29.98
N ASN A 46 -2.01 -0.02 31.03
CA ASN A 46 -2.77 0.33 32.24
C ASN A 46 -3.78 1.47 32.00
N CYS A 47 -4.62 1.37 30.96
CA CYS A 47 -5.67 2.36 30.72
C CYS A 47 -7.01 1.90 31.32
N ASN A 48 -7.57 2.73 32.19
CA ASN A 48 -8.84 2.45 32.89
C ASN A 48 -10.03 3.22 32.29
N HIS A 49 -10.06 3.40 30.96
CA HIS A 49 -11.18 4.10 30.31
C HIS A 49 -12.45 3.23 30.35
N ASN A 50 -13.51 3.75 30.98
CA ASN A 50 -14.84 3.14 31.02
C ASN A 50 -15.94 4.16 30.67
N GLN A 51 -15.74 4.88 29.56
CA GLN A 51 -16.69 5.88 29.07
C GLN A 51 -17.45 5.33 27.86
N LYS A 52 -18.55 5.98 27.46
CA LYS A 52 -19.30 5.61 26.24
C LYS A 52 -18.41 5.61 24.99
N ALA A 53 -17.40 6.49 24.94
CA ALA A 53 -16.44 6.58 23.84
C ALA A 53 -15.39 5.46 23.83
N PHE A 54 -14.95 4.98 25.00
CA PHE A 54 -13.91 3.96 25.15
C PHE A 54 -14.20 3.06 26.35
N GLN A 55 -14.33 1.75 26.09
CA GLN A 55 -14.68 0.72 27.07
C GLN A 55 -13.49 -0.24 27.30
N CYS A 56 -12.30 0.31 27.52
CA CYS A 56 -11.07 -0.47 27.67
C CYS A 56 -11.10 -1.39 28.90
N ALA A 57 -11.81 -0.97 29.96
CA ALA A 57 -11.96 -1.73 31.20
C ALA A 57 -12.73 -3.06 31.03
N LYS A 58 -13.61 -3.15 30.03
CA LYS A 58 -14.38 -4.39 29.75
C LYS A 58 -13.54 -5.47 29.04
N LEU A 59 -12.34 -5.13 28.58
CA LEU A 59 -11.52 -6.00 27.75
C LEU A 59 -10.60 -6.87 28.61
N THR A 60 -10.76 -8.19 28.52
CA THR A 60 -9.96 -9.15 29.29
C THR A 60 -8.61 -9.44 28.61
N CYS A 61 -7.65 -9.94 29.39
CA CYS A 61 -6.35 -10.42 28.89
C CYS A 61 -6.49 -11.50 27.82
N GLN A 62 -7.50 -12.36 27.95
CA GLN A 62 -7.78 -13.42 26.99
C GLN A 62 -8.24 -12.87 25.64
N ASP A 63 -9.11 -11.84 25.65
CA ASP A 63 -9.61 -11.19 24.42
C ASP A 63 -8.45 -10.64 23.58
N VAL A 64 -7.55 -9.89 24.22
CA VAL A 64 -6.38 -9.31 23.55
C VAL A 64 -5.43 -10.39 23.06
N ARG A 65 -5.19 -11.45 23.85
CA ARG A 65 -4.35 -12.58 23.41
C ARG A 65 -4.94 -13.25 22.17
N ARG A 66 -6.26 -13.48 22.14
CA ARG A 66 -6.97 -14.07 21.00
C ARG A 66 -6.92 -13.15 19.79
N PHE A 67 -7.13 -11.86 20.00
CA PHE A 67 -7.05 -10.82 18.98
C PHE A 67 -5.65 -10.74 18.35
N HIS A 68 -4.61 -10.70 19.17
CA HIS A 68 -3.20 -10.73 18.74
C HIS A 68 -2.89 -12.00 17.95
N LYS A 69 -3.29 -13.17 18.47
CA LYS A 69 -3.11 -14.46 17.76
C LYS A 69 -3.79 -14.44 16.39
N ASN A 70 -4.99 -13.88 16.29
CA ASN A 70 -5.72 -13.80 15.03
C ASN A 70 -5.06 -12.85 14.02
N PHE A 71 -4.51 -11.71 14.47
CA PHE A 71 -3.78 -10.79 13.60
C PHE A 71 -2.53 -11.44 12.99
N TYR A 72 -1.78 -12.18 13.79
CA TYR A 72 -0.54 -12.86 13.36
C TYR A 72 -0.76 -14.25 12.75
N LYS A 73 -2.02 -14.72 12.65
CA LYS A 73 -2.35 -15.95 11.90
C LYS A 73 -1.97 -15.81 10.43
N CYS A 74 -2.07 -14.60 9.89
CA CYS A 74 -1.68 -14.30 8.53
C CYS A 74 -0.34 -13.56 8.50
N THR A 75 0.59 -14.04 7.67
CA THR A 75 1.97 -13.53 7.58
C THR A 75 2.16 -12.46 6.50
N THR A 76 1.16 -12.22 5.66
CA THR A 76 1.26 -11.23 4.57
C THR A 76 0.86 -9.83 5.06
N LYS A 77 1.57 -8.80 4.57
CA LYS A 77 1.27 -7.40 4.89
C LYS A 77 -0.20 -7.05 4.62
N ILE A 78 -0.73 -7.50 3.48
CA ILE A 78 -2.05 -7.10 2.99
C ILE A 78 -3.16 -7.72 3.82
N SER A 79 -3.04 -9.00 4.16
CA SER A 79 -4.01 -9.64 5.07
C SER A 79 -4.02 -8.98 6.45
N GLN A 80 -2.87 -8.59 6.98
CA GLN A 80 -2.77 -7.82 8.22
C GLN A 80 -3.36 -6.41 8.09
N ASP A 81 -3.09 -5.71 6.99
CA ASP A 81 -3.64 -4.38 6.75
C ASP A 81 -5.19 -4.45 6.63
N ASN A 82 -5.73 -5.48 5.96
CA ASN A 82 -7.17 -5.78 5.90
C ASN A 82 -7.75 -6.13 7.28
N PHE A 83 -7.02 -6.88 8.10
CA PHE A 83 -7.42 -7.16 9.48
C PHE A 83 -7.53 -5.86 10.28
N ILE A 84 -6.55 -4.95 10.16
CA ILE A 84 -6.59 -3.65 10.84
C ILE A 84 -7.84 -2.85 10.40
N LEU A 85 -8.14 -2.84 9.10
CA LEU A 85 -9.33 -2.17 8.56
C LEU A 85 -10.63 -2.74 9.10
N LYS A 86 -10.74 -4.06 9.25
CA LYS A 86 -11.92 -4.72 9.81
C LYS A 86 -12.30 -4.20 11.20
N TYR A 87 -11.32 -3.77 12.00
CA TYR A 87 -11.52 -3.32 13.38
C TYR A 87 -11.36 -1.81 13.58
N CYS A 88 -11.15 -1.06 12.51
CA CYS A 88 -11.02 0.39 12.56
C CYS A 88 -12.11 1.04 11.71
N ALA A 89 -12.84 1.97 12.32
CA ALA A 89 -13.79 2.80 11.58
C ALA A 89 -13.17 4.17 11.32
N VAL A 90 -13.23 4.62 10.07
CA VAL A 90 -12.68 5.90 9.63
C VAL A 90 -13.81 6.91 9.44
N ARG A 91 -13.62 8.13 9.91
CA ARG A 91 -14.54 9.25 9.70
C ARG A 91 -13.75 10.50 9.31
N LYS A 92 -14.39 11.42 8.59
CA LYS A 92 -13.85 12.77 8.38
C LYS A 92 -13.69 13.44 9.74
N ALA A 93 -12.53 14.03 10.01
CA ALA A 93 -12.34 14.77 11.24
C ALA A 93 -13.03 16.13 11.14
N GLU A 94 -13.81 16.48 12.16
CA GLU A 94 -14.36 17.81 12.33
C GLU A 94 -13.22 18.76 12.75
N ASN A 95 -13.04 19.85 12.01
CA ASN A 95 -12.01 20.84 12.31
C ASN A 95 -12.45 21.63 13.55
N LYS A 96 -11.78 21.40 14.69
CA LYS A 96 -12.06 22.14 15.93
C LYS A 96 -11.24 23.43 16.08
N THR A 97 -10.12 23.57 15.38
CA THR A 97 -9.24 24.75 15.47
C THR A 97 -8.57 25.05 14.13
N HIS A 98 -8.36 26.34 13.84
CA HIS A 98 -7.74 26.82 12.57
C HIS A 98 -6.32 26.27 12.33
N ASN A 99 -5.59 25.91 13.39
CA ASN A 99 -4.17 25.54 13.33
C ASN A 99 -3.86 24.04 13.16
N ILE A 100 -4.81 23.12 13.36
CA ILE A 100 -4.54 21.67 13.22
C ILE A 100 -5.62 21.00 12.38
N LYS A 101 -5.40 20.97 11.06
CA LYS A 101 -6.26 20.28 10.10
C LYS A 101 -5.96 18.77 10.13
N ARG A 102 -6.48 18.04 11.11
CA ARG A 102 -6.57 16.58 10.99
C ARG A 102 -7.57 16.27 9.89
N LYS A 103 -7.17 15.49 8.88
CA LYS A 103 -8.08 15.10 7.78
C LYS A 103 -9.08 14.02 8.23
N ILE A 104 -8.64 13.12 9.12
CA ILE A 104 -9.30 11.86 9.41
C ILE A 104 -9.30 11.58 10.92
N ALA A 105 -10.43 11.11 11.43
CA ALA A 105 -10.59 10.56 12.78
C ALA A 105 -10.82 9.04 12.68
N THR A 106 -10.14 8.26 13.53
CA THR A 106 -10.22 6.79 13.54
C THR A 106 -10.75 6.30 14.88
N LYS A 107 -11.78 5.44 14.84
CA LYS A 107 -12.28 4.69 15.99
C LYS A 107 -11.71 3.27 15.94
N TYR A 108 -11.22 2.78 17.07
CA TYR A 108 -10.58 1.48 17.19
C TYR A 108 -11.47 0.52 17.97
N HIS A 109 -11.54 -0.73 17.54
CA HIS A 109 -12.34 -1.76 18.19
C HIS A 109 -11.52 -3.04 18.39
N ILE A 110 -11.86 -3.82 19.40
CA ILE A 110 -11.33 -5.17 19.62
C ILE A 110 -12.52 -6.11 19.84
N ILE A 111 -12.45 -7.32 19.29
CA ILE A 111 -13.46 -8.36 19.54
C ILE A 111 -13.27 -8.91 20.96
N GLY A 112 -14.35 -8.93 21.74
CA GLY A 112 -14.43 -9.67 23.00
C GLY A 112 -14.96 -11.11 22.85
N ASN A 113 -15.03 -11.84 23.96
CA ASN A 113 -15.43 -13.25 24.02
C ASN A 113 -16.72 -13.63 23.28
N HIS A 114 -17.74 -12.76 23.25
CA HIS A 114 -19.02 -13.01 22.58
C HIS A 114 -19.10 -12.43 21.15
N GLY A 115 -17.96 -12.13 20.51
CA GLY A 115 -17.94 -11.50 19.18
C GLY A 115 -18.29 -10.00 19.20
N GLN A 116 -18.52 -9.43 20.38
CA GLN A 116 -18.87 -8.02 20.54
C GLN A 116 -17.68 -7.12 20.20
N MET A 117 -17.93 -6.05 19.43
CA MET A 117 -16.92 -5.04 19.12
C MET A 117 -16.83 -4.02 20.26
N ILE A 118 -15.76 -4.10 21.05
CA ILE A 118 -15.52 -3.20 22.17
C ILE A 118 -14.72 -1.99 21.67
N PRO A 119 -15.21 -0.75 21.81
CA PRO A 119 -14.45 0.43 21.42
C PRO A 119 -13.29 0.66 22.39
N VAL A 120 -12.09 0.81 21.86
CA VAL A 120 -10.85 0.94 22.66
C VAL A 120 -10.07 2.20 22.31
N CYS A 121 -9.23 2.66 23.23
CA CYS A 121 -8.35 3.78 22.96
C CYS A 121 -7.23 3.36 21.98
N GLN A 122 -6.65 4.33 21.29
CA GLN A 122 -5.59 4.08 20.31
C GLN A 122 -4.40 3.32 20.92
N LYS A 123 -3.94 3.73 22.12
CA LYS A 123 -2.81 3.09 22.80
C LYS A 123 -3.08 1.60 23.07
N ARG A 124 -4.30 1.28 23.53
CA ARG A 124 -4.75 -0.11 23.78
C ARG A 124 -4.70 -0.95 22.51
N PHE A 125 -5.24 -0.43 21.41
CA PHE A 125 -5.24 -1.12 20.13
C PHE A 125 -3.82 -1.38 19.59
N LEU A 126 -2.95 -0.37 19.63
CA LEU A 126 -1.58 -0.48 19.14
C LEU A 126 -0.75 -1.48 19.97
N ASN A 127 -0.89 -1.46 21.29
CA ASN A 127 -0.19 -2.39 22.19
C ASN A 127 -0.72 -3.83 22.06
N ALA A 128 -2.02 -4.00 21.82
CA ALA A 128 -2.62 -5.30 21.56
C ALA A 128 -2.08 -5.96 20.28
N LEU A 129 -1.69 -5.17 19.27
CA LEU A 129 -1.16 -5.67 18.00
C LEU A 129 0.36 -5.55 17.86
N LEU A 130 1.04 -4.86 18.78
CA LEU A 130 2.47 -4.50 18.66
C LEU A 130 2.82 -3.78 17.34
N VAL A 131 1.90 -2.94 16.86
CA VAL A 131 2.03 -2.20 15.61
C VAL A 131 2.29 -0.72 15.89
N LYS A 132 3.20 -0.11 15.12
CA LYS A 132 3.46 1.34 15.19
C LYS A 132 2.26 2.15 14.70
N LYS A 133 2.01 3.29 15.36
CA LYS A 133 0.96 4.26 14.99
C LYS A 133 0.97 4.64 13.51
N ASP A 134 2.15 4.83 12.93
CA ASP A 134 2.31 5.31 11.55
C ASP A 134 1.80 4.30 10.52
N ARG A 135 1.95 2.99 10.80
CA ARG A 135 1.39 1.94 9.94
C ARG A 135 -0.13 2.05 9.88
N VAL A 136 -0.78 2.15 11.03
CA VAL A 136 -2.25 2.26 11.10
C VAL A 136 -2.72 3.56 10.46
N LYS A 137 -2.08 4.70 10.77
CA LYS A 137 -2.41 6.00 10.16
C LYS A 137 -2.28 5.97 8.63
N GLY A 138 -1.22 5.35 8.11
CA GLY A 138 -1.01 5.19 6.67
C GLY A 138 -2.06 4.30 6.01
N ILE A 139 -2.46 3.21 6.66
CA ILE A 139 -3.55 2.34 6.18
C ILE A 139 -4.87 3.13 6.12
N MET A 140 -5.23 3.82 7.20
CA MET A 140 -6.49 4.59 7.25
C MET A 140 -6.51 5.73 6.22
N SER A 141 -5.38 6.41 6.02
CA SER A 141 -5.28 7.48 5.02
C SER A 141 -5.45 6.97 3.60
N ARG A 142 -4.86 5.82 3.27
CA ARG A 142 -5.03 5.18 1.96
C ARG A 142 -6.46 4.70 1.77
N PHE A 143 -7.02 4.01 2.75
CA PHE A 143 -8.39 3.50 2.70
C PHE A 143 -9.41 4.64 2.47
N TYR A 144 -9.27 5.75 3.20
CA TYR A 144 -10.12 6.92 3.00
C TYR A 144 -9.91 7.58 1.63
N GLY A 145 -8.65 7.71 1.18
CA GLY A 145 -8.32 8.28 -0.12
C GLY A 145 -8.82 7.46 -1.30
N SER A 146 -8.84 6.13 -1.18
CA SER A 146 -9.31 5.19 -2.20
C SER A 146 -10.83 4.93 -2.15
N GLY A 147 -11.60 5.75 -1.42
CA GLY A 147 -13.05 5.63 -1.34
C GLY A 147 -13.55 4.37 -0.61
N GLY A 148 -12.76 3.76 0.27
CA GLY A 148 -13.12 2.54 0.99
C GLY A 148 -12.64 1.24 0.33
N SER A 149 -11.79 1.33 -0.69
CA SER A 149 -11.17 0.15 -1.31
C SER A 149 -10.15 -0.50 -0.37
N HIS A 150 -10.22 -1.83 -0.24
CA HIS A 150 -9.27 -2.60 0.56
C HIS A 150 -7.92 -2.71 -0.14
N PRO A 151 -6.79 -2.71 0.59
CA PRO A 151 -5.47 -2.94 0.02
C PRO A 151 -5.43 -4.26 -0.77
N GLN A 152 -5.00 -4.16 -2.03
CA GLN A 152 -4.75 -5.29 -2.92
C GLN A 152 -3.25 -5.40 -3.22
N GLU A 153 -2.83 -6.56 -3.71
CA GLU A 153 -1.48 -6.73 -4.23
C GLU A 153 -1.35 -6.03 -5.57
N ASP A 154 -0.68 -4.88 -5.60
CA ASP A 154 -0.27 -4.29 -6.86
C ASP A 154 1.06 -4.92 -7.31
N ARG A 155 0.96 -5.74 -8.35
CA ARG A 155 2.11 -6.41 -8.98
C ARG A 155 2.18 -6.11 -10.48
N VAL A 156 1.54 -5.04 -10.94
CA VAL A 156 1.44 -4.71 -12.38
C VAL A 156 2.83 -4.69 -13.02
N PHE A 157 3.76 -3.92 -12.48
CA PHE A 157 5.14 -3.87 -12.97
C PHE A 157 5.88 -5.20 -12.89
N ALA A 158 5.68 -5.97 -11.81
CA ALA A 158 6.33 -7.28 -11.66
C ALA A 158 5.77 -8.32 -12.64
N LYS A 159 4.49 -8.22 -13.01
CA LYS A 159 3.89 -9.05 -14.06
C LYS A 159 4.44 -8.66 -15.42
N ILE A 160 4.44 -7.36 -15.75
CA ILE A 160 5.01 -6.81 -16.98
C ILE A 160 6.46 -7.24 -17.14
N GLU A 161 7.30 -7.06 -16.12
CA GLU A 161 8.72 -7.43 -16.16
C GLU A 161 8.91 -8.93 -16.40
N LYS A 162 8.10 -9.79 -15.78
CA LYS A 162 8.14 -11.24 -16.03
C LYS A 162 7.75 -11.58 -17.46
N THR A 163 6.76 -10.90 -18.03
CA THR A 163 6.34 -11.11 -19.41
C THR A 163 7.43 -10.65 -20.37
N ILE A 164 8.04 -9.49 -20.13
CA ILE A 164 9.15 -8.96 -20.94
C ILE A 164 10.37 -9.87 -20.85
N ARG A 165 10.77 -10.34 -19.66
CA ARG A 165 11.92 -11.25 -19.49
C ARG A 165 11.76 -12.61 -20.20
N LYS A 166 10.53 -13.03 -20.52
CA LYS A 166 10.28 -14.24 -21.30
C LYS A 166 10.43 -14.02 -22.81
N LYS A 167 10.33 -12.77 -23.28
CA LYS A 167 10.57 -12.41 -24.68
C LYS A 167 12.09 -12.21 -24.84
N GLU A 168 12.73 -13.03 -25.67
CA GLU A 168 14.18 -12.96 -25.89
C GLU A 168 14.59 -11.69 -26.65
N ILE A 169 13.75 -11.25 -27.59
CA ILE A 169 13.94 -10.04 -28.38
C ILE A 169 12.59 -9.32 -28.45
N VAL A 170 12.61 -8.02 -28.19
CA VAL A 170 11.46 -7.13 -28.47
C VAL A 170 11.82 -6.31 -29.69
N THR A 171 11.14 -6.57 -30.81
CA THR A 171 11.55 -6.06 -32.13
C THR A 171 10.88 -4.71 -32.43
N SER A 172 9.70 -4.45 -31.86
CA SER A 172 8.92 -3.24 -32.13
C SER A 172 8.38 -2.53 -30.87
N PRO A 173 8.24 -1.19 -30.87
CA PRO A 173 7.61 -0.44 -29.78
C PRO A 173 6.15 -0.86 -29.50
N ALA A 174 5.43 -1.35 -30.51
CA ALA A 174 4.04 -1.82 -30.38
C ALA A 174 3.92 -3.05 -29.46
N GLU A 175 4.94 -3.89 -29.39
CA GLU A 175 4.98 -5.04 -28.48
C GLU A 175 5.07 -4.63 -27.01
N TYR A 176 5.65 -3.47 -26.71
CA TYR A 176 5.63 -2.93 -25.35
C TYR A 176 4.23 -2.45 -24.98
N VAL A 177 3.56 -1.74 -25.89
CA VAL A 177 2.20 -1.23 -25.67
C VAL A 177 1.23 -2.37 -25.40
N SER A 178 1.26 -3.44 -26.20
CA SER A 178 0.41 -4.63 -25.97
C SER A 178 0.66 -5.30 -24.61
N VAL A 179 1.93 -5.49 -24.21
CA VAL A 179 2.23 -6.07 -22.87
C VAL A 179 1.77 -5.16 -21.73
N LEU A 180 1.81 -3.84 -21.92
CA LEU A 180 1.30 -2.88 -20.96
C LEU A 180 -0.23 -2.92 -20.89
N GLU A 181 -0.93 -2.96 -22.02
CA GLU A 181 -2.39 -3.05 -22.12
C GLU A 181 -2.95 -4.34 -21.49
N GLU A 182 -2.26 -5.47 -21.63
CA GLU A 182 -2.67 -6.74 -20.99
C GLU A 182 -2.67 -6.66 -19.45
N ASN A 183 -1.78 -5.84 -18.87
CA ASN A 183 -1.53 -5.82 -17.43
C ASN A 183 -2.03 -4.55 -16.75
N ALA A 184 -2.33 -3.50 -17.50
CA ALA A 184 -2.70 -2.18 -17.01
C ALA A 184 -3.62 -1.44 -17.99
N THR A 185 -4.35 -0.46 -17.48
CA THR A 185 -5.04 0.52 -18.33
C THR A 185 -4.03 1.49 -18.90
N VAL A 186 -3.79 1.39 -20.22
CA VAL A 186 -2.96 2.34 -20.96
C VAL A 186 -3.84 3.44 -21.53
N THR A 187 -3.50 4.68 -21.25
CA THR A 187 -4.16 5.86 -21.82
C THR A 187 -3.19 6.59 -22.71
N ASP A 188 -3.51 6.69 -23.99
CA ASP A 188 -2.69 7.46 -24.93
C ASP A 188 -2.65 8.93 -24.56
N LEU A 189 -1.46 9.49 -24.64
CA LEU A 189 -1.23 10.92 -24.37
C LEU A 189 -2.05 11.82 -25.32
N SER A 190 -2.32 11.35 -26.54
CA SER A 190 -3.11 12.06 -27.55
C SER A 190 -4.61 12.16 -27.21
N LYS A 191 -5.12 11.25 -26.36
CA LYS A 191 -6.53 11.24 -25.91
C LYS A 191 -6.75 12.12 -24.69
N ILE A 192 -5.69 12.54 -24.01
CA ILE A 192 -5.75 13.39 -22.82
C ILE A 192 -5.53 14.83 -23.26
N ALA A 193 -6.38 15.75 -22.81
CA ALA A 193 -6.14 17.17 -22.98
C ALA A 193 -4.89 17.58 -22.20
N LEU A 194 -3.75 17.68 -22.90
CA LEU A 194 -2.51 18.20 -22.35
C LEU A 194 -2.58 19.72 -22.37
N TYR A 195 -2.79 20.31 -21.21
CA TYR A 195 -2.71 21.76 -21.05
C TYR A 195 -1.25 22.20 -20.95
N ASP A 196 -0.84 23.09 -21.86
CA ASP A 196 0.50 23.69 -21.83
C ASP A 196 0.55 24.73 -20.70
N TRP A 197 1.14 24.35 -19.57
CA TRP A 197 1.28 25.24 -18.42
C TRP A 197 2.14 26.47 -18.72
N LYS A 198 3.01 26.42 -19.74
CA LYS A 198 3.78 27.59 -20.17
C LYS A 198 2.89 28.60 -20.88
N LYS A 199 1.97 28.15 -21.74
CA LYS A 199 0.96 29.05 -22.33
C LYS A 199 -0.10 29.47 -21.31
N GLY A 200 -0.39 28.61 -20.33
CA GLY A 200 -1.38 28.86 -19.29
C GLY A 200 -1.06 30.08 -18.42
N TYR A 201 0.22 30.43 -18.22
CA TYR A 201 0.58 31.58 -17.40
C TYR A 201 0.51 32.92 -18.15
N GLU A 202 0.46 32.93 -19.49
CA GLU A 202 0.41 34.17 -20.29
C GLU A 202 -0.83 35.00 -19.98
N ASN A 203 -1.94 34.35 -19.62
CA ASN A 203 -3.19 35.01 -19.21
C ASN A 203 -3.20 35.48 -17.75
N ILE A 204 -2.24 35.02 -16.95
CA ILE A 204 -2.15 35.28 -15.50
C ILE A 204 -1.07 36.33 -15.21
N ILE A 205 0.07 36.20 -15.90
CA ILE A 205 1.25 37.02 -15.72
C ILE A 205 1.27 38.05 -16.85
N LYS A 206 1.31 39.33 -16.50
CA LYS A 206 1.41 40.41 -17.50
C LYS A 206 2.65 40.17 -18.39
N PRO A 207 2.60 40.51 -19.68
CA PRO A 207 3.79 40.42 -20.53
C PRO A 207 4.90 41.31 -19.98
N THR A 208 6.15 40.90 -20.12
CA THR A 208 7.35 41.55 -19.54
C THR A 208 7.44 43.06 -19.87
N THR A 209 6.83 43.48 -20.97
CA THR A 209 6.73 44.88 -21.42
C THR A 209 5.76 45.75 -20.62
N SER A 210 4.78 45.15 -19.96
CA SER A 210 3.73 45.85 -19.18
C SER A 210 4.02 45.90 -17.68
N TRP A 211 5.21 45.50 -17.26
CA TRP A 211 5.64 45.58 -15.88
C TRP A 211 6.32 46.91 -15.62
N ASN A 212 6.09 47.48 -14.43
CA ASN A 212 6.68 48.75 -14.02
C ASN A 212 8.21 48.68 -13.79
N PHE A 213 8.83 47.52 -14.00
CA PHE A 213 10.27 47.28 -13.81
C PHE A 213 10.99 47.12 -15.17
N PRO A 214 12.10 47.84 -15.43
CA PRO A 214 12.83 47.75 -16.69
C PRO A 214 13.67 46.47 -16.78
N PHE A 215 13.08 45.41 -17.31
CA PHE A 215 13.72 44.09 -17.47
C PHE A 215 14.91 44.06 -18.44
N MET A 216 15.05 45.04 -19.34
CA MET A 216 16.15 45.09 -20.31
C MET A 216 17.55 45.23 -19.69
N LYS A 217 17.66 45.62 -18.40
CA LYS A 217 18.94 45.71 -17.70
C LYS A 217 19.43 44.37 -17.15
N THR A 218 18.61 43.33 -17.14
CA THR A 218 18.94 42.03 -16.54
C THR A 218 19.10 40.94 -17.61
N LYS A 219 20.34 40.47 -17.80
CA LYS A 219 20.81 39.68 -18.96
C LYS A 219 20.23 38.26 -19.14
N ARG A 220 19.40 37.72 -18.25
CA ARG A 220 18.96 36.31 -18.34
C ARG A 220 17.57 36.10 -17.75
N PHE A 221 16.54 36.19 -18.59
CA PHE A 221 15.26 35.51 -18.41
C PHE A 221 14.66 35.23 -19.80
N PHE A 222 15.05 34.10 -20.37
CA PHE A 222 14.36 33.43 -21.48
C PHE A 222 13.99 32.02 -20.99
#